data_AF-A0A520ISR1-F1
#
_entry.id   AF-A0A520ISR1-F1
#
_cell.length_a   1.000
_cell.length_b   1.000
_cell.length_c   1.000
_cell.angle_alpha   90.00
_cell.angle_beta   90.00
_cell.angle_gamma   90.00
#
_symmetry.space_group_name_H-M   'P 1'
#
loop_
_entity.id
_entity.type
_entity.pdbx_description
1 polymer ?
#
loop_
_entity_poly.entity_id
_entity_poly.type
_entity_poly.pdbx_seq_one_letter_code
_entity_poly.pdbx_strand_id
1 'polypeptide(L)'
;MQIGIKRTLDRIPGGMMIVPLVFSAILVTFAPTTGAFFGSFTGALFTGALPILAVFYVCMGATISIRSLPRVARHGGVLLGSKVAMGIIAGLILGHFLGEAPITSGWFAGLSTLAVVAALNDTNG
;
A
#
# COMPACT_ATOMS: atom_id res chain seq x y z
N MET A 1 16.82 -9.60 -24.51
CA MET A 1 15.43 -9.79 -24.97
C MET A 1 14.50 -9.70 -23.77
N GLN A 2 13.47 -8.86 -23.80
CA GLN A 2 12.47 -8.77 -22.72
C GLN A 2 11.45 -9.91 -22.88
N ILE A 3 11.16 -10.66 -21.81
CA ILE A 3 10.18 -11.76 -21.80
C ILE A 3 8.78 -11.18 -22.06
N GLY A 4 7.93 -11.90 -22.81
CA GLY A 4 6.58 -11.43 -23.19
C GLY A 4 5.72 -10.96 -22.02
N ILE A 5 5.80 -11.66 -20.88
CA ILE A 5 5.10 -11.31 -19.64
C ILE A 5 5.50 -9.92 -19.14
N LYS A 6 6.81 -9.63 -19.09
CA LYS A 6 7.30 -8.32 -18.65
C LYS A 6 6.84 -7.20 -19.59
N ARG A 7 6.82 -7.45 -20.90
CA ARG A 7 6.31 -6.47 -21.88
C ARG A 7 4.84 -6.14 -21.67
N THR A 8 4.02 -7.12 -21.28
CA THR A 8 2.61 -6.89 -20.93
C THR A 8 2.50 -6.08 -19.63
N LEU A 9 3.33 -6.39 -18.64
CA LEU A 9 3.33 -5.70 -17.35
C LEU A 9 3.75 -4.23 -17.48
N ASP A 10 4.75 -3.95 -18.31
CA ASP A 10 5.27 -2.60 -18.57
C ASP A 10 4.25 -1.70 -19.31
N ARG A 11 3.20 -2.27 -19.94
CA ARG A 11 2.11 -1.49 -20.56
C ARG A 11 1.13 -0.91 -19.53
N ILE A 12 1.11 -1.46 -18.32
CA ILE A 12 0.27 -0.99 -17.23
C ILE A 12 1.11 -0.04 -16.38
N PRO A 13 0.67 1.21 -16.13
CA PRO A 13 1.41 2.12 -15.27
C PRO A 13 1.52 1.52 -13.87
N GLY A 14 2.74 1.29 -13.38
CA GLY A 14 2.98 0.58 -12.12
C GLY A 14 2.64 -0.92 -12.16
N GLY A 15 2.50 -1.51 -13.35
CA GLY A 15 2.05 -2.89 -13.54
C GLY A 15 2.90 -3.93 -12.83
N MET A 16 4.22 -3.70 -12.73
CA MET A 16 5.15 -4.54 -11.98
C MET A 16 4.76 -4.71 -10.50
N MET A 17 3.97 -3.78 -9.94
CA MET A 17 3.51 -3.77 -8.55
C MET A 17 2.01 -4.02 -8.44
N ILE A 18 1.19 -3.31 -9.23
CA ILE A 18 -0.28 -3.39 -9.17
C ILE A 18 -0.79 -4.79 -9.52
N VAL A 19 -0.24 -5.40 -10.58
CA VAL A 19 -0.73 -6.71 -11.04
C VAL A 19 -0.52 -7.81 -9.99
N PRO A 20 0.68 -7.95 -9.37
CA PRO A 20 0.86 -8.86 -8.24
C PRO A 20 -0.04 -8.56 -7.04
N LEU A 21 -0.28 -7.28 -6.70
CA LEU A 21 -1.12 -6.89 -5.58
C LEU A 21 -2.58 -7.28 -5.80
N VAL A 22 -3.12 -7.00 -6.98
CA VAL A 22 -4.50 -7.37 -7.33
C VAL A 22 -4.68 -8.88 -7.33
N PHE A 23 -3.72 -9.62 -7.90
CA PHE A 23 -3.75 -11.08 -7.88
C PHE A 23 -3.75 -11.62 -6.44
N SER A 24 -2.88 -11.07 -5.58
CA SER A 24 -2.81 -11.43 -4.17
C SER A 24 -4.11 -11.11 -3.42
N ALA A 25 -4.71 -9.94 -3.67
CA ALA A 25 -5.96 -9.51 -3.06
C ALA A 25 -7.13 -10.43 -3.44
N ILE A 26 -7.23 -10.80 -4.74
CA ILE A 26 -8.24 -11.77 -5.22
C ILE A 26 -8.04 -13.12 -4.52
N LEU A 27 -6.80 -13.61 -4.45
CA LEU A 27 -6.49 -14.90 -3.83
C LEU A 27 -6.84 -14.92 -2.34
N VAL A 28 -6.48 -13.88 -1.58
CA VAL A 28 -6.84 -13.77 -0.15
C VAL A 28 -8.35 -13.60 0.05
N THR A 29 -9.04 -12.94 -0.88
CA THR A 29 -10.50 -12.76 -0.80
C THR A 29 -11.25 -14.09 -0.95
N PHE A 30 -10.87 -14.93 -1.91
CA PHE A 30 -11.56 -16.20 -2.17
C PHE A 30 -10.98 -17.40 -1.42
N ALA A 31 -9.71 -17.33 -1.00
CA ALA A 31 -8.99 -18.40 -0.32
C ALA A 31 -8.09 -17.83 0.82
N PRO A 32 -8.68 -17.41 1.95
CA PRO A 32 -7.96 -16.68 3.00
C PRO A 32 -6.86 -17.51 3.70
N THR A 33 -6.96 -18.84 3.64
CA THR A 33 -5.99 -19.74 4.27
C THR A 33 -4.78 -20.05 3.40
N THR A 34 -4.76 -19.66 2.11
CA THR A 34 -3.70 -20.05 1.17
C THR A 34 -2.31 -19.59 1.60
N GLY A 35 -2.19 -18.42 2.25
CA GLY A 35 -0.90 -17.92 2.76
C GLY A 35 -0.32 -18.77 3.89
N ALA A 36 -1.17 -19.38 4.73
CA ALA A 36 -0.77 -20.24 5.84
C ALA A 36 -0.84 -21.75 5.49
N PHE A 37 -1.42 -22.10 4.34
CA PHE A 37 -1.57 -23.47 3.89
C PHE A 37 -0.22 -24.14 3.60
N PHE A 38 0.71 -23.39 3.00
CA PHE A 38 2.05 -23.88 2.74
C PHE A 38 2.92 -23.75 3.99
N GLY A 39 3.56 -24.83 4.41
CA GLY A 39 4.53 -24.81 5.51
C GLY A 39 5.93 -24.33 5.08
N SER A 40 6.87 -24.32 6.03
CA SER A 40 8.30 -24.05 5.79
C SER A 40 8.54 -22.68 5.10
N PHE A 41 9.50 -22.60 4.19
CA PHE A 41 9.92 -21.38 3.49
C PHE A 41 8.76 -20.67 2.78
N THR A 42 7.89 -21.41 2.09
CA THR A 42 6.75 -20.83 1.38
C THR A 42 5.77 -20.15 2.34
N GLY A 43 5.41 -20.80 3.45
CA GLY A 43 4.59 -20.17 4.49
C GLY A 43 5.25 -18.96 5.13
N ALA A 44 6.56 -19.05 5.38
CA ALA A 44 7.33 -17.93 5.92
C ALA A 44 7.35 -16.72 4.96
N LEU A 45 7.40 -16.94 3.64
CA LEU A 45 7.30 -15.87 2.64
C LEU A 45 5.94 -15.19 2.64
N PHE A 46 4.85 -15.96 2.74
CA PHE A 46 3.48 -15.41 2.73
C PHE A 46 3.12 -14.67 4.03
N THR A 47 3.68 -15.09 5.17
CA THR A 47 3.35 -14.51 6.49
C THR A 47 4.37 -13.48 6.97
N GLY A 48 5.60 -13.50 6.43
CA GLY A 48 6.73 -12.67 6.83
C GLY A 48 6.89 -11.35 6.06
N ALA A 49 5.82 -10.77 5.54
CA ALA A 49 5.90 -9.56 4.70
C ALA A 49 6.55 -8.36 5.43
N LEU A 50 6.19 -8.11 6.71
CA LEU A 50 6.74 -7.01 7.49
C LEU A 50 8.27 -7.14 7.72
N PRO A 51 8.81 -8.30 8.14
CA PRO A 51 10.26 -8.53 8.18
C PRO A 51 10.98 -8.30 6.85
N ILE A 52 10.40 -8.77 5.74
CA ILE A 52 10.98 -8.60 4.40
C ILE A 52 11.04 -7.10 4.05
N LEU A 53 9.96 -6.36 4.30
CA LEU A 53 9.93 -4.91 4.10
C LEU A 53 10.95 -4.19 4.99
N ALA A 54 11.12 -4.60 6.24
CA ALA A 54 12.10 -4.01 7.14
C ALA A 54 13.53 -4.14 6.59
N VAL A 55 13.93 -5.34 6.16
CA VAL A 55 15.25 -5.56 5.53
C VAL A 55 15.38 -4.75 4.24
N PHE A 56 14.33 -4.72 3.41
CA PHE A 56 14.30 -3.93 2.19
C PHE A 56 14.53 -2.43 2.45
N TYR A 57 13.87 -1.84 3.45
CA TYR A 57 14.06 -0.43 3.81
C TYR A 57 15.45 -0.14 4.37
N VAL A 58 16.04 -1.07 5.14
CA VAL A 58 17.43 -0.94 5.59
C VAL A 58 18.39 -0.95 4.40
N CYS A 59 18.23 -1.89 3.47
CA CYS A 59 19.05 -1.95 2.26
C CYS A 59 18.89 -0.70 1.40
N MET A 60 17.66 -0.22 1.18
CA MET A 60 17.43 1.04 0.48
C MET A 60 18.09 2.22 1.19
N GLY A 61 17.94 2.32 2.52
CA GLY A 61 18.56 3.36 3.32
C GLY A 61 20.09 3.37 3.21
N ALA A 62 20.72 2.18 3.21
CA ALA A 62 22.17 2.04 3.06
C ALA A 62 22.70 2.53 1.70
N THR A 63 21.86 2.59 0.66
CA THR A 63 22.25 3.14 -0.65
C THR A 63 22.15 4.66 -0.75
N ILE A 64 21.53 5.33 0.23
CA ILE A 64 21.35 6.79 0.23
C ILE A 64 22.63 7.48 0.73
N SER A 65 23.22 8.33 -0.13
CA SER A 65 24.38 9.14 0.27
C SER A 65 24.01 10.22 1.31
N ILE A 66 24.89 10.45 2.29
CA ILE A 66 24.68 11.46 3.35
C ILE A 66 24.47 12.86 2.76
N ARG A 67 25.15 13.19 1.66
CA ARG A 67 25.00 14.47 0.96
C ARG A 67 23.60 14.68 0.37
N SER A 68 22.90 13.59 0.04
CA SER A 68 21.53 13.64 -0.49
C SER A 68 20.45 13.72 0.59
N LEU A 69 20.78 13.43 1.86
CA LEU A 69 19.83 13.43 2.98
C LEU A 69 19.03 14.74 3.10
N PRO A 70 19.62 15.96 3.01
CA PRO A 70 18.83 17.18 3.16
C PRO A 70 17.79 17.34 2.05
N ARG A 71 18.13 16.94 0.82
CA ARG A 71 17.21 16.99 -0.33
C ARG A 71 16.10 15.97 -0.15
N VAL A 72 16.44 14.72 0.20
CA VAL A 72 15.47 13.65 0.43
C VAL A 72 14.53 14.00 1.59
N ALA A 73 15.06 14.50 2.71
CA ALA A 73 14.28 14.92 3.86
C ALA A 73 13.32 16.08 3.53
N ARG A 74 13.73 17.05 2.71
CA ARG A 74 12.85 18.14 2.27
C ARG A 74 11.70 17.64 1.42
N HIS A 75 11.98 16.82 0.40
CA HIS A 75 10.91 16.28 -0.46
C HIS A 75 10.02 15.30 0.29
N GLY A 76 10.60 14.39 1.06
CA GLY A 76 9.88 13.44 1.89
C GLY A 76 9.03 14.14 2.95
N GLY A 77 9.56 15.20 3.59
CA GLY A 77 8.83 16.00 4.57
C GLY A 77 7.66 16.76 3.97
N VAL A 78 7.82 17.37 2.79
CA VAL A 78 6.70 18.03 2.08
C VAL A 78 5.65 17.00 1.68
N LEU A 79 6.04 15.84 1.15
CA LEU A 79 5.11 14.78 0.78
C LEU A 79 4.36 14.24 2.00
N LEU A 80 5.07 13.92 3.09
CA LEU A 80 4.48 13.46 4.34
C LEU A 80 3.52 14.50 4.91
N GLY A 81 3.95 15.77 5.00
CA GLY A 81 3.13 16.86 5.50
C GLY A 81 1.87 17.05 4.67
N SER A 82 1.97 17.02 3.34
CA SER A 82 0.82 17.13 2.45
C SER A 82 -0.16 15.95 2.57
N LYS A 83 0.35 14.71 2.69
CA LYS A 83 -0.49 13.51 2.90
C LYS A 83 -1.23 13.57 4.23
N VAL A 84 -0.52 13.87 5.32
CA VAL A 84 -1.12 13.99 6.66
C VAL A 84 -2.16 15.10 6.67
N ALA A 85 -1.87 16.25 6.07
CA ALA A 85 -2.82 17.35 5.97
C ALA A 85 -4.08 16.95 5.18
N MET A 86 -3.92 16.31 4.00
CA MET A 86 -5.07 15.81 3.23
C MET A 86 -5.88 14.76 4.00
N GLY A 87 -5.20 13.83 4.70
CA GLY A 87 -5.85 12.81 5.52
C GLY A 87 -6.67 13.42 6.66
N ILE A 88 -6.12 14.43 7.36
CA ILE A 88 -6.83 15.15 8.42
C ILE A 88 -8.03 15.89 7.84
N ILE A 89 -7.84 16.64 6.74
CA ILE A 89 -8.93 17.41 6.12
C ILE A 89 -10.05 16.46 5.67
N ALA A 90 -9.72 15.38 4.95
CA ALA A 90 -10.69 14.37 4.52
C ALA A 90 -11.38 13.71 5.72
N GLY A 91 -10.63 13.36 6.77
CA GLY A 91 -11.17 12.77 8.00
C GLY A 91 -12.12 13.70 8.74
N LEU A 92 -11.82 15.00 8.83
CA LEU A 92 -12.70 15.98 9.48
C LEU A 92 -13.97 16.22 8.68
N ILE A 93 -13.86 16.38 7.35
CA ILE A 93 -15.00 16.60 6.48
C ILE A 93 -15.90 15.36 6.47
N LEU A 94 -15.34 14.19 6.15
CA LEU A 94 -16.12 12.96 6.05
C LEU A 94 -16.60 12.50 7.43
N GLY A 95 -15.82 12.69 8.49
CA GLY A 95 -16.25 12.41 9.86
C GLY A 95 -17.44 13.27 10.29
N HIS A 96 -17.53 14.52 9.81
CA HIS A 96 -18.68 15.37 10.06
C HIS A 96 -19.94 14.92 9.29
N PHE A 97 -19.79 14.48 8.04
CA PHE A 97 -20.94 14.12 7.19
C PHE A 97 -21.40 12.66 7.33
N LEU A 98 -20.47 11.71 7.46
CA LEU A 98 -20.72 10.26 7.53
C LEU A 98 -20.73 9.73 8.98
N GLY A 99 -20.10 10.45 9.91
CA GLY A 99 -19.91 9.97 11.28
C GLY A 99 -18.90 8.83 11.37
N GLU A 100 -19.01 8.07 12.46
CA GLU A 100 -18.09 6.96 12.79
C GLU A 100 -18.45 5.64 12.09
N ALA A 101 -19.74 5.41 11.81
CA ALA A 101 -20.22 4.16 11.24
C ALA A 101 -20.11 4.16 9.70
N PRO A 102 -19.77 3.02 9.07
CA PRO A 102 -19.85 2.88 7.62
C PRO A 102 -21.27 3.06 7.11
N ILE A 103 -21.42 3.48 5.85
CA ILE A 103 -22.72 3.53 5.17
C ILE A 103 -23.31 2.11 5.14
N THR A 104 -24.56 1.97 5.56
CA THR A 104 -25.20 0.65 5.77
C THR A 104 -25.95 0.13 4.55
N SER A 105 -26.32 0.98 3.59
CA SER A 105 -27.15 0.59 2.45
C SER A 105 -26.86 1.39 1.18
N GLY A 106 -27.24 0.82 0.03
CA GLY A 106 -27.04 1.41 -1.30
C GLY A 106 -25.66 1.12 -1.90
N TRP A 107 -25.37 1.79 -3.01
CA TRP A 107 -24.12 1.58 -3.77
C TRP A 107 -22.84 1.90 -2.99
N PHE A 108 -22.93 2.68 -1.92
CA PHE A 108 -21.78 3.06 -1.09
C PHE A 108 -21.68 2.27 0.22
N ALA A 109 -22.44 1.18 0.36
CA ALA A 109 -22.40 0.36 1.57
C ALA A 109 -20.96 -0.11 1.89
N GLY A 110 -20.54 0.04 3.14
CA GLY A 110 -19.18 -0.26 3.61
C GLY A 110 -18.17 0.88 3.46
N LEU A 111 -18.49 1.96 2.72
CA LEU A 111 -17.67 3.17 2.72
C LEU A 111 -17.74 3.82 4.11
N SER A 112 -16.59 4.12 4.69
CA SER A 112 -16.49 4.83 5.97
C SER A 112 -15.42 5.92 5.91
N THR A 113 -15.51 6.88 6.83
CA THR A 113 -14.48 7.90 7.04
C THR A 113 -13.09 7.26 7.17
N LEU A 114 -13.00 6.16 7.94
CA LEU A 114 -11.74 5.42 8.12
C LEU A 114 -11.26 4.78 6.82
N ALA A 115 -12.14 4.19 6.01
CA ALA A 115 -11.75 3.58 4.75
C ALA A 115 -11.15 4.60 3.78
N VAL A 116 -11.72 5.81 3.71
CA VAL A 116 -11.21 6.88 2.86
C VAL A 116 -9.88 7.43 3.38
N VAL A 117 -9.77 7.66 4.69
CA VAL A 117 -8.51 8.12 5.31
C VAL A 117 -7.41 7.07 5.16
N ALA A 118 -7.73 5.78 5.33
CA ALA A 118 -6.80 4.68 5.11
C ALA A 118 -6.34 4.65 3.66
N ALA A 119 -7.25 4.76 2.68
CA ALA A 119 -6.90 4.79 1.26
C ALA A 119 -6.03 6.00 0.88
N LEU A 120 -6.28 7.18 1.46
CA LEU A 120 -5.48 8.40 1.24
C LEU A 120 -4.06 8.29 1.82
N ASN A 121 -3.92 7.60 2.95
CA ASN A 121 -2.64 7.44 3.64
C ASN A 121 -1.92 6.14 3.27
N ASP A 122 -2.55 5.25 2.50
CA ASP A 122 -1.92 4.02 2.04
C ASP A 122 -0.75 4.37 1.12
N THR A 123 0.38 3.68 1.32
CA THR A 123 1.62 4.00 0.61
C THR A 123 2.03 2.82 -0.25
N ASN A 124 2.14 3.08 -1.56
CA ASN A 124 3.11 2.39 -2.41
C ASN A 124 4.23 3.35 -2.84
N GLY A 125 4.62 4.24 -1.92
CA GLY A 125 5.56 5.35 -2.09
C GLY A 125 5.63 6.22 -0.85
#